data_AF-A0A2A5FSU2-F1
#
_entry.id   AF-A0A2A5FSU2-F1
#
_cell.length_a   1.000
_cell.length_b   1.000
_cell.length_c   1.000
_cell.angle_alpha   90.00
_cell.angle_beta   90.00
_cell.angle_gamma   90.00
#
_symmetry.space_group_name_H-M   'P 1'
#
loop_
_entity.id
_entity.type
_entity.pdbx_description
1 polymer ?
#
loop_
_entity_poly.entity_id
_entity_poly.type
_entity_poly.pdbx_seq_one_letter_code
_entity_poly.pdbx_strand_id
1 'polypeptide(L)'
;MAERFEIFQLPDADPPAYLRVDLQTGNVSRCAEQDGTWRCTKVEDSTQELETTTQAKIRRLENRIAVLEARAHTPPGVEEMEQALDMSEMVMRRFFGMVQDIKKDMSQDK
;
A
#
# COMPACT_ATOMS: atom_id res chain seq x y z
N MET A 1 5.94 -30.05 40.51
CA MET A 1 5.23 -28.76 40.55
C MET A 1 5.67 -28.00 39.31
N ALA A 2 4.79 -27.73 38.36
CA ALA A 2 5.18 -26.98 37.15
C ALA A 2 5.36 -25.51 37.54
N GLU A 3 6.50 -24.92 37.20
CA GLU A 3 6.72 -23.49 37.38
C GLU A 3 5.76 -22.73 36.46
N ARG A 4 5.00 -21.78 37.04
CA ARG A 4 4.01 -20.99 36.31
C ARG A 4 4.64 -19.88 35.47
N PHE A 5 5.82 -19.42 35.87
CA PHE A 5 6.49 -18.28 35.26
C PHE A 5 7.91 -18.61 34.88
N GLU A 6 8.33 -18.16 33.71
CA GLU A 6 9.70 -18.22 33.23
C GLU A 6 10.21 -16.79 33.01
N ILE A 7 11.49 -16.54 33.31
CA ILE A 7 12.11 -15.23 33.23
C ILE A 7 13.29 -15.28 32.25
N PHE A 8 13.25 -14.41 31.25
CA PHE A 8 14.31 -14.24 30.27
C PHE A 8 14.96 -12.87 30.42
N GLN A 9 16.29 -12.80 30.37
CA GLN A 9 17.01 -11.53 30.35
C GLN A 9 17.02 -10.94 28.94
N LEU A 10 16.83 -9.63 28.82
CA LEU A 10 17.02 -8.89 27.56
C LEU A 10 18.48 -8.38 27.52
N PRO A 11 19.37 -8.97 26.71
CA PRO A 11 20.80 -8.67 26.74
C PRO A 11 21.13 -7.23 26.32
N ASP A 12 20.34 -6.65 25.41
CA ASP A 12 20.57 -5.31 24.85
C ASP A 12 19.68 -4.22 25.48
N ALA A 13 19.12 -4.49 26.66
CA ALA A 13 18.28 -3.52 27.36
C ALA A 13 19.12 -2.59 28.25
N ASP A 14 18.96 -1.29 28.06
CA ASP A 14 19.50 -0.25 28.95
C ASP A 14 18.37 0.68 29.42
N PRO A 15 18.00 0.66 30.72
CA PRO A 15 18.55 -0.17 31.80
C PRO A 15 18.15 -1.66 31.68
N PRO A 16 18.81 -2.57 32.44
CA PRO A 16 18.54 -4.01 32.40
C PRO A 16 17.05 -4.33 32.52
N ALA A 17 16.57 -5.21 31.65
CA ALA A 17 15.18 -5.62 31.61
C ALA A 17 15.05 -7.14 31.47
N TYR A 18 13.91 -7.64 31.92
CA TYR A 18 13.54 -9.06 31.86
C TYR A 18 12.16 -9.23 31.24
N LEU A 19 11.96 -10.34 30.53
CA LEU A 19 10.64 -10.80 30.10
C LEU A 19 10.16 -11.87 31.07
N ARG A 20 9.01 -11.65 31.69
CA ARG A 20 8.29 -12.64 32.48
C ARG A 20 7.19 -13.25 31.61
N VAL A 21 7.26 -14.55 31.39
CA VAL A 21 6.28 -15.32 30.61
C VAL A 21 5.45 -16.17 31.56
N ASP A 22 4.13 -16.01 31.54
CA ASP A 22 3.20 -16.92 32.24
C ASP A 22 2.93 -18.13 31.34
N LEU A 23 3.46 -19.30 31.70
CA LEU A 23 3.40 -20.53 30.91
C LEU A 23 1.99 -21.16 30.88
N GLN A 24 1.06 -20.70 31.73
CA GLN A 24 -0.32 -21.18 31.73
C GLN A 24 -1.23 -20.35 30.82
N THR A 25 -0.98 -19.04 30.74
CA THR A 25 -1.83 -18.08 30.00
C THR A 25 -1.18 -17.53 28.74
N GLY A 26 0.12 -17.72 28.56
CA GLY A 26 0.91 -17.14 27.47
C GLY A 26 1.17 -15.64 27.61
N ASN A 27 0.75 -15.00 28.71
CA ASN A 27 0.95 -13.57 28.90
C ASN A 27 2.43 -13.23 29.11
N VAL A 28 2.92 -12.22 28.40
CA VAL A 28 4.28 -11.69 28.55
C VAL A 28 4.25 -10.35 29.26
N SER A 29 5.15 -10.14 30.22
CA SER A 29 5.36 -8.85 30.88
C SER A 29 6.82 -8.44 30.76
N ARG A 30 7.08 -7.17 30.45
CA ARG A 30 8.42 -6.59 30.53
C ARG A 30 8.63 -6.03 31.93
N CYS A 31 9.61 -6.55 32.63
CA CYS A 31 10.03 -6.09 33.95
C CYS A 31 11.32 -5.28 33.82
N ALA A 32 11.31 -4.05 34.30
CA ALA A 32 12.49 -3.19 34.34
C ALA A 32 12.49 -2.42 35.67
N GLU A 33 13.67 -1.99 36.10
CA GLU A 33 13.77 -1.09 37.23
C GLU A 33 13.26 0.30 36.83
N GLN A 34 12.36 0.85 37.65
CA GLN A 34 11.83 2.19 37.52
C GLN A 34 11.84 2.84 38.91
N ASP A 35 12.59 3.94 39.07
CA ASP A 35 12.68 4.70 40.32
C ASP A 35 13.12 3.84 41.53
N GLY A 36 14.10 2.95 41.34
CA GLY A 36 14.62 2.07 42.40
C GLY A 36 13.70 0.89 42.74
N THR A 37 12.62 0.68 41.99
CA THR A 37 11.68 -0.43 42.18
C THR A 37 11.48 -1.21 40.89
N TRP A 38 11.45 -2.54 40.98
CA TRP A 38 11.11 -3.39 39.83
C TRP A 38 9.62 -3.25 39.49
N ARG A 39 9.33 -2.81 38.26
CA ARG A 39 7.96 -2.74 37.73
C ARG A 39 7.83 -3.63 36.51
N CYS A 40 6.77 -4.45 36.49
CA CYS A 40 6.42 -5.30 35.36
C CYS A 40 5.18 -4.76 34.64
N THR A 41 5.33 -4.43 33.36
CA THR A 41 4.24 -3.97 32.49
C THR A 41 3.88 -5.07 31.51
N LYS A 42 2.57 -5.37 31.36
CA LYS A 42 2.11 -6.34 30.36
C LYS A 42 2.51 -5.86 28.96
N VAL A 43 3.09 -6.75 28.16
CA VAL A 43 3.30 -6.49 26.74
C VAL A 43 1.95 -6.73 26.07
N GLU A 44 1.37 -5.69 25.48
CA GLU A 44 0.15 -5.85 24.70
C GLU A 44 0.49 -6.59 23.40
N ASP A 45 -0.23 -7.69 23.16
CA ASP A 45 -0.17 -8.38 21.89
C ASP A 45 -1.10 -7.66 20.90
N SER A 46 -0.57 -6.62 20.25
CA SER A 46 -1.30 -5.87 19.23
C SER A 46 -1.34 -6.61 17.88
N THR A 47 -0.82 -7.84 17.80
CA THR A 47 -0.75 -8.61 16.54
C THR A 47 -2.14 -8.81 15.96
N GLN A 48 -3.14 -9.16 16.77
CA GLN A 48 -4.52 -9.36 16.28
C GLN A 48 -5.16 -8.06 15.75
N GLU A 49 -4.94 -6.92 16.39
CA GLU A 49 -5.47 -5.63 15.93
C GLU A 49 -4.78 -5.16 14.63
N LEU A 50 -3.47 -5.38 14.53
CA LEU A 50 -2.69 -5.08 13.34
C LEU A 50 -3.09 -5.99 12.17
N GLU A 51 -3.30 -7.28 12.41
CA GLU A 51 -3.75 -8.26 11.42
C GLU A 51 -5.14 -7.89 10.88
N THR A 52 -6.10 -7.62 11.77
CA THR A 52 -7.46 -7.24 11.37
C THR A 52 -7.48 -5.94 10.57
N THR A 53 -6.71 -4.93 11.00
CA THR A 53 -6.56 -3.66 10.27
C THR A 53 -5.90 -3.85 8.92
N THR A 54 -4.86 -4.68 8.85
CA THR A 54 -4.13 -5.00 7.61
C THR A 54 -5.04 -5.73 6.64
N GLN A 55 -5.79 -6.72 7.11
CA GLN A 55 -6.76 -7.46 6.29
C GLN A 55 -7.86 -6.56 5.73
N ALA A 56 -8.34 -5.59 6.52
CA ALA A 56 -9.32 -4.60 6.05
C ALA A 56 -8.75 -3.70 4.94
N LYS A 57 -7.48 -3.29 5.06
CA LYS A 57 -6.80 -2.50 4.01
C LYS A 57 -6.62 -3.30 2.72
N ILE A 58 -6.20 -4.56 2.82
CA ILE A 58 -6.04 -5.46 1.68
C ILE A 58 -7.36 -5.59 0.92
N ARG A 59 -8.46 -5.93 1.62
CA ARG A 59 -9.79 -6.04 1.01
C ARG A 59 -10.24 -4.77 0.30
N ARG A 60 -9.96 -3.60 0.90
CA ARG A 60 -10.29 -2.30 0.29
C ARG A 60 -9.50 -2.07 -1.00
N LEU A 61 -8.21 -2.45 -1.02
CA LEU A 61 -7.37 -2.29 -2.20
C LEU A 61 -7.75 -3.28 -3.30
N GLU A 62 -7.98 -4.54 -2.97
CA GLU A 62 -8.46 -5.57 -3.90
C GLU A 62 -9.76 -5.14 -4.59
N ASN A 63 -10.72 -4.61 -3.83
CA ASN A 63 -11.97 -4.10 -4.40
C ASN A 63 -11.75 -2.92 -5.36
N ARG A 64 -10.83 -2.00 -5.04
CA ARG A 64 -10.49 -0.88 -5.92
C ARG A 64 -9.83 -1.37 -7.21
N ILE A 65 -8.93 -2.33 -7.10
CA ILE A 65 -8.25 -2.94 -8.25
C ILE A 65 -9.29 -3.63 -9.13
N ALA A 66 -10.17 -4.45 -8.59
CA ALA A 66 -11.22 -5.13 -9.35
C ALA A 66 -12.10 -4.14 -10.14
N VAL A 67 -12.48 -3.01 -9.53
CA VAL A 67 -13.25 -1.95 -10.23
C VAL A 67 -12.43 -1.29 -11.33
N LEU A 68 -11.16 -1.01 -11.09
CA LEU A 68 -10.28 -0.39 -12.09
C LEU A 68 -9.99 -1.33 -13.25
N GLU A 69 -9.72 -2.60 -12.97
CA GLU A 69 -9.48 -3.64 -13.98
C GLU A 69 -10.72 -3.87 -14.83
N ALA A 70 -11.92 -3.90 -14.23
CA ALA A 70 -13.17 -3.98 -14.96
C ALA A 70 -13.35 -2.79 -15.93
N ARG A 71 -13.01 -1.57 -15.49
CA ARG A 71 -13.04 -0.38 -16.36
C ARG A 71 -12.00 -0.44 -17.47
N ALA A 72 -10.78 -0.90 -17.16
CA ALA A 72 -9.70 -1.00 -18.13
C ALA A 72 -9.97 -2.07 -19.22
N HIS A 73 -10.68 -3.14 -18.87
CA HIS A 73 -11.06 -4.21 -19.81
C HIS A 73 -12.43 -3.99 -20.47
N THR A 74 -13.14 -2.90 -20.16
CA THR A 74 -14.36 -2.54 -20.88
C THR A 74 -13.92 -1.93 -22.21
N PRO A 75 -14.20 -2.57 -23.37
CA PRO A 75 -13.94 -1.95 -24.65
C PRO A 75 -14.67 -0.60 -24.72
N PRO A 76 -14.06 0.44 -25.32
CA PRO A 76 -14.69 1.75 -25.41
C PRO A 76 -16.07 1.61 -26.04
N GLY A 77 -17.03 2.35 -25.48
CA GLY A 77 -18.40 2.37 -26.01
C GLY A 77 -18.43 2.88 -27.46
N VAL A 78 -19.49 2.57 -28.20
CA VAL A 78 -19.66 3.04 -29.59
C VAL A 78 -19.52 4.56 -29.73
N GLU A 79 -20.00 5.32 -28.74
CA GLU A 79 -19.90 6.77 -28.68
C GLU A 79 -18.45 7.27 -28.47
N GLU A 80 -17.66 6.57 -27.64
CA GLU A 80 -16.23 6.89 -27.45
C GLU A 80 -15.41 6.54 -28.70
N MET A 81 -15.79 5.47 -29.42
CA MET A 81 -15.17 5.12 -30.70
C MET A 81 -15.50 6.16 -31.80
N GLU A 82 -16.75 6.62 -31.89
CA GLU A 82 -17.14 7.70 -32.80
C GLU A 82 -16.37 8.98 -32.49
N GLN A 83 -16.28 9.36 -31.22
CA GLN A 83 -15.51 10.52 -30.80
C GLN A 83 -14.00 10.39 -31.14
N ALA A 84 -13.43 9.19 -30.98
CA ALA A 84 -12.04 8.93 -31.35
C ALA A 84 -11.81 8.99 -32.88
N LEU A 85 -12.78 8.55 -33.69
CA LEU A 85 -12.74 8.65 -35.14
C LEU A 85 -12.83 10.11 -35.61
N ASP A 86 -13.73 10.90 -35.04
CA ASP A 86 -13.86 12.34 -35.33
C ASP A 86 -12.58 13.10 -34.96
N MET A 87 -11.99 12.80 -33.80
CA MET A 87 -10.70 13.36 -33.42
C MET A 87 -9.59 12.97 -34.40
N SER A 88 -9.57 11.71 -34.84
CA SER A 88 -8.59 11.21 -35.80
C SER A 88 -8.74 11.90 -37.17
N GLU A 89 -9.97 12.13 -37.63
CA GLU A 89 -10.24 12.87 -38.87
C GLU A 89 -9.73 14.31 -38.77
N MET A 90 -10.03 15.00 -37.66
CA MET A 90 -9.60 16.37 -37.44
C MET A 90 -8.06 16.50 -37.42
N VAL A 91 -7.38 15.56 -36.75
CA VAL A 91 -5.92 15.51 -36.69
C VAL A 91 -5.33 15.26 -38.07
N MET A 92 -5.86 14.30 -38.84
CA MET A 92 -5.39 14.01 -40.20
C MET A 92 -5.56 15.21 -41.13
N ARG A 93 -6.73 15.86 -41.12
CA ARG A 93 -6.97 17.05 -41.95
C ARG A 93 -5.99 18.18 -41.62
N ARG A 94 -5.72 18.40 -40.33
CA ARG A 94 -4.75 19.41 -39.89
C ARG A 94 -3.31 19.02 -40.26
N PHE A 95 -2.94 17.76 -40.12
CA PHE A 95 -1.62 17.25 -40.51
C PHE A 95 -1.36 17.42 -42.01
N PHE A 96 -2.32 17.02 -42.87
CA PHE A 96 -2.19 17.19 -44.31
C PHE A 96 -2.09 18.67 -44.73
N GLY A 97 -2.82 19.57 -44.06
CA GLY A 97 -2.67 21.01 -44.26
C GLY A 97 -1.24 21.47 -44.01
N MET A 98 -0.65 21.12 -42.86
CA MET A 98 0.74 21.50 -42.56
C MET A 98 1.74 20.95 -43.58
N VAL A 99 1.57 19.71 -44.03
CA VAL A 99 2.46 19.10 -45.04
C VAL A 99 2.33 19.80 -46.40
N GLN A 100 1.14 20.24 -46.78
CA GLN A 100 0.92 21.00 -48.01
C GLN A 100 1.58 22.38 -47.95
N ASP A 101 1.48 23.06 -46.81
CA ASP A 101 2.12 24.36 -46.60
C ASP A 101 3.64 24.26 -46.72
N ILE A 102 4.26 23.25 -46.08
CA ILE A 102 5.71 22.99 -46.20
C ILE A 102 6.12 22.72 -47.65
N LYS A 103 5.34 21.91 -48.38
CA LYS A 103 5.62 21.64 -49.82
C LYS A 103 5.55 22.90 -50.67
N LYS A 104 4.63 23.81 -50.34
CA LYS A 104 4.42 25.05 -51.08
C LYS A 104 5.58 26.01 -50.86
N ASP A 105 6.02 26.19 -49.62
CA ASP A 105 7.18 27.04 -49.28
C ASP A 105 8.46 26.55 -49.98
N MET A 106 8.71 25.23 -49.98
CA MET A 106 9.86 24.64 -50.70
C MET A 106 9.78 24.77 -52.23
N SER A 107 8.59 24.98 -52.81
CA SER A 107 8.41 25.14 -54.25
C SER A 107 8.49 26.59 -54.73
N GLN A 108 8.34 27.56 -53.82
CA GLN A 108 8.35 29.00 -54.14
C GLN A 108 9.73 29.65 -54.01
N ASP A 109 10.72 28.93 -53.46
CA ASP A 109 12.10 29.41 -53.28
C ASP A 109 13.04 28.99 -54.45
N LYS A 110 12.51 29.02 -55.68
CA LYS A 110 13.22 28.64 -56.91
C LYS A 110 13.06 29.67 -58.02
#